data_AF-A0AAU6WUF7-F1
#
_entry.id   AF-A0AAU6WUF7-F1
#
_cell.length_a   1.000
_cell.length_b   1.000
_cell.length_c   1.000
_cell.angle_alpha   90.00
_cell.angle_beta   90.00
_cell.angle_gamma   90.00
#
_symmetry.space_group_name_H-M   'P 1'
#
loop_
_entity.id
_entity.type
_entity.pdbx_description
1 polymer ?
#
loop_
_entity_poly.entity_id
_entity_poly.type
_entity_poly.pdbx_seq_one_letter_code
_entity_poly.pdbx_strand_id
1 'polypeptide(L)'
;MKIIKKISDFLFFIFFMVFIPGIVMTWTDFKIQAELPINDFAGFVVDSRENIFTGDNFYSVIQKYDRAGNFTGSFKVKDAKGKPFRLGIDTKDNIIVTLQTGKNITVYPFYRGESNIARSGKRKEPNTFFITRNHQKFGNLDRFYPAIWKLSGTKEKIVEQGLFLRLLSFPSMIGVVLTAVVLKLILFIAEKWRKLRSGM
;
A
#
# COMPACT_ATOMS: atom_id res chain seq x y z
N MET A 1 25.06 14.64 -21.06
CA MET A 1 25.49 13.39 -20.39
C MET A 1 25.57 13.48 -18.87
N LYS A 2 26.23 14.49 -18.26
CA LYS A 2 26.34 14.59 -16.78
C LYS A 2 24.99 14.56 -16.04
N ILE A 3 23.98 15.25 -16.56
CA ILE A 3 22.63 15.32 -15.96
C ILE A 3 21.92 13.95 -16.04
N ILE A 4 21.94 13.30 -17.21
CA ILE A 4 21.31 11.99 -17.42
C ILE A 4 21.94 10.92 -16.51
N LYS A 5 23.27 10.97 -16.31
CA LYS A 5 23.97 10.07 -15.38
C LYS A 5 23.51 10.27 -13.93
N LYS A 6 23.44 11.53 -13.48
CA LYS A 6 22.93 11.87 -12.14
C LYS A 6 21.48 11.38 -11.93
N ILE A 7 20.61 11.56 -12.93
CA ILE A 7 19.22 11.09 -12.87
C ILE A 7 19.17 9.57 -12.77
N SER A 8 19.94 8.87 -13.60
CA SER A 8 19.98 7.40 -13.58
C SER A 8 20.51 6.84 -12.25
N ASP A 9 21.58 7.43 -11.70
CA ASP A 9 22.14 7.01 -10.42
C ASP A 9 21.18 7.30 -9.25
N PHE A 10 20.47 8.44 -9.30
CA PHE A 10 19.43 8.79 -8.33
C PHE A 10 18.24 7.81 -8.36
N LEU A 11 17.75 7.46 -9.55
CA LEU A 11 16.66 6.47 -9.71
C LEU A 11 17.08 5.08 -9.21
N PHE A 12 18.33 4.68 -9.47
CA PHE A 12 18.88 3.40 -8.99
C PHE A 12 19.05 3.38 -7.46
N PHE A 13 19.42 4.52 -6.86
CA PHE A 13 19.52 4.66 -5.41
C PHE A 13 18.14 4.61 -4.73
N ILE A 14 17.13 5.30 -5.26
CA ILE A 14 15.74 5.22 -4.78
C ILE A 14 15.23 3.79 -4.81
N PHE A 15 15.50 3.06 -5.90
CA PHE A 15 15.11 1.65 -6.01
C PHE A 15 15.64 0.82 -4.83
N PHE A 16 16.95 0.89 -4.54
CA PHE A 16 17.53 0.17 -3.42
C PHE A 16 17.04 0.66 -2.04
N MET A 17 16.81 1.96 -1.89
CA MET A 17 16.32 2.55 -0.64
C MET A 17 14.86 2.21 -0.36
N VAL A 18 14.05 1.84 -1.36
CA VAL A 18 12.66 1.41 -1.16
C VAL A 18 12.57 -0.13 -1.08
N PHE A 19 13.43 -0.86 -1.78
CA PHE A 19 13.43 -2.33 -1.79
C PHE A 19 14.09 -2.94 -0.55
N ILE A 20 15.23 -2.39 -0.10
CA ILE A 20 15.94 -2.92 1.08
C ILE A 20 15.08 -2.81 2.34
N PRO A 21 14.39 -1.68 2.62
CA PRO A 21 13.50 -1.60 3.77
C PRO A 21 12.30 -2.54 3.68
N GLY A 22 11.78 -2.87 2.49
CA GLY A 22 10.72 -3.88 2.37
C GLY A 22 11.16 -5.27 2.86
N ILE A 23 12.40 -5.65 2.58
CA ILE A 23 12.99 -6.93 3.03
C ILE A 23 13.36 -6.85 4.53
N VAL A 24 13.96 -5.75 4.98
CA VAL A 24 14.36 -5.54 6.39
C VAL A 24 13.16 -5.30 7.32
N MET A 25 12.07 -4.70 6.84
CA MET A 25 10.83 -4.44 7.61
C MET A 25 10.11 -5.71 8.05
N THR A 26 10.34 -6.86 7.41
CA THR A 26 9.74 -8.11 7.87
C THR A 26 10.28 -8.55 9.24
N TRP A 27 11.42 -7.99 9.70
CA TRP A 27 12.16 -8.45 10.88
C TRP A 27 12.10 -7.52 12.11
N THR A 28 11.46 -6.34 12.03
CA THR A 28 11.39 -5.40 13.17
C THR A 28 9.97 -4.90 13.46
N ASP A 29 9.72 -4.58 14.74
CA ASP A 29 8.45 -4.10 15.31
C ASP A 29 8.34 -2.55 15.26
N PHE A 30 8.88 -1.91 14.21
CA PHE A 30 8.78 -0.45 14.05
C PHE A 30 7.33 -0.01 13.86
N LYS A 31 6.88 0.97 14.65
CA LYS A 31 5.66 1.74 14.37
C LYS A 31 5.94 2.65 13.18
N ILE A 32 5.39 2.33 12.03
CA ILE A 32 5.57 3.14 10.83
C ILE A 32 4.60 4.33 10.93
N GLN A 33 5.15 5.52 11.22
CA GLN A 33 4.43 6.80 11.23
C GLN A 33 4.39 7.46 9.84
N ALA A 34 4.85 6.76 8.80
CA ALA A 34 4.81 7.21 7.43
C ALA A 34 3.79 6.39 6.63
N GLU A 35 3.16 7.02 5.65
CA GLU A 35 2.30 6.33 4.70
C GLU A 35 3.17 5.45 3.78
N LEU A 36 2.73 4.21 3.56
CA LEU A 36 3.38 3.26 2.67
C LEU A 36 2.64 3.16 1.34
N PRO A 37 3.35 2.94 0.21
CA PRO A 37 2.69 2.72 -1.07
C PRO A 37 1.84 1.46 -0.99
N ILE A 38 0.62 1.48 -1.54
CA ILE A 38 -0.25 0.30 -1.54
C ILE A 38 0.11 -0.57 -2.75
N ASN A 39 0.64 -1.76 -2.47
CA ASN A 39 1.14 -2.72 -3.46
C ASN A 39 0.17 -3.88 -3.70
N ASP A 40 -0.44 -4.41 -2.63
CA ASP A 40 -1.41 -5.49 -2.73
C ASP A 40 -2.60 -5.19 -1.83
N PHE A 41 -3.59 -4.50 -2.39
CA PHE A 41 -4.75 -4.00 -1.66
C PHE A 41 -5.60 -5.14 -1.11
N ALA A 42 -5.68 -5.21 0.23
CA ALA A 42 -6.43 -6.23 0.95
C ALA A 42 -7.89 -5.83 1.23
N GLY A 43 -8.30 -4.64 0.79
CA GLY A 43 -9.62 -4.07 1.06
C GLY A 43 -9.55 -2.93 2.06
N PHE A 44 -10.73 -2.43 2.43
CA PHE A 44 -10.86 -1.37 3.43
C PHE A 44 -12.12 -1.53 4.29
N VAL A 45 -12.13 -0.85 5.43
CA VAL A 45 -13.30 -0.68 6.30
C VAL A 45 -13.36 0.75 6.82
N VAL A 46 -14.54 1.18 7.26
CA VAL A 46 -14.78 2.53 7.79
C VAL A 46 -15.43 2.42 9.16
N ASP A 47 -14.87 3.12 10.17
CA ASP A 47 -15.43 3.13 11.53
C ASP A 47 -16.60 4.11 11.68
N SER A 48 -17.27 4.08 12.85
CA SER A 48 -18.38 4.99 13.14
C SER A 48 -18.03 6.48 13.14
N ARG A 49 -16.74 6.82 13.23
CA ARG A 49 -16.21 8.20 13.16
C ARG A 49 -15.74 8.58 11.75
N GLU A 50 -16.05 7.73 10.77
CA GLU A 50 -15.63 7.87 9.37
C GLU A 50 -14.11 7.83 9.17
N ASN A 51 -13.34 7.24 10.09
CA ASN A 51 -11.95 6.91 9.82
C ASN A 51 -11.89 5.71 8.87
N ILE A 52 -10.95 5.74 7.93
CA ILE A 52 -10.79 4.74 6.90
C ILE A 52 -9.57 3.88 7.22
N PHE A 53 -9.72 2.57 7.16
CA PHE A 53 -8.65 1.61 7.37
C PHE A 53 -8.46 0.79 6.11
N THR A 54 -7.28 0.88 5.49
CA THR A 54 -6.94 0.13 4.28
C THR A 54 -5.89 -0.93 4.60
N GLY A 55 -6.06 -2.14 4.06
CA GLY A 55 -5.08 -3.21 4.24
C GLY A 55 -4.14 -3.33 3.04
N ASP A 56 -2.88 -3.64 3.31
CA ASP A 56 -1.86 -4.00 2.32
C ASP A 56 -1.23 -5.36 2.70
N ASN A 57 -1.38 -6.36 1.83
CA ASN A 57 -0.83 -7.70 2.05
C ASN A 57 0.69 -7.76 1.89
N PHE A 58 1.24 -6.99 0.94
CA PHE A 58 2.67 -6.98 0.62
C PHE A 58 3.50 -6.53 1.82
N TYR A 59 3.10 -5.43 2.45
CA TYR A 59 3.72 -4.95 3.69
C TYR A 59 3.13 -5.58 4.95
N SER A 60 2.02 -6.30 4.85
CA SER A 60 1.29 -6.85 5.99
C SER A 60 0.91 -5.77 7.00
N VAL A 61 0.35 -4.66 6.51
CA VAL A 61 -0.03 -3.49 7.34
C VAL A 61 -1.46 -3.07 7.11
N ILE A 62 -2.01 -2.39 8.11
CA ILE A 62 -3.26 -1.63 8.02
C ILE A 62 -2.89 -0.16 8.16
N GLN A 63 -3.23 0.65 7.16
CA GLN A 63 -3.05 2.10 7.17
C GLN A 63 -4.35 2.77 7.56
N LYS A 64 -4.27 3.77 8.45
CA LYS A 64 -5.41 4.53 8.96
C LYS A 64 -5.40 5.95 8.39
N TYR A 65 -6.54 6.38 7.90
CA TYR A 65 -6.82 7.73 7.45
C TYR A 65 -7.96 8.32 8.27
N ASP A 66 -7.89 9.61 8.56
CA ASP A 66 -9.03 10.32 9.15
C ASP A 66 -10.16 10.51 8.10
N ARG A 67 -11.30 11.05 8.54
CA ARG A 67 -12.45 11.33 7.67
C ARG A 67 -12.16 12.29 6.50
N ALA A 68 -11.10 13.09 6.61
CA ALA A 68 -10.68 14.02 5.57
C ALA A 68 -9.66 13.39 4.61
N GLY A 69 -9.28 12.12 4.83
CA GLY A 69 -8.32 11.40 4.01
C GLY A 69 -6.87 11.57 4.43
N ASN A 70 -6.59 12.24 5.56
CA ASN A 70 -5.21 12.41 6.01
C ASN A 70 -4.71 11.11 6.66
N PHE A 71 -3.52 10.65 6.27
CA PHE A 71 -2.88 9.53 6.94
C PHE A 71 -2.56 9.86 8.40
N THR A 72 -2.96 8.97 9.31
CA THR A 72 -2.79 9.15 10.77
C THR A 72 -1.92 8.08 11.42
N GLY A 73 -1.57 7.01 10.69
CA GLY A 73 -0.69 5.97 11.17
C GLY A 73 -0.95 4.60 10.54
N SER A 74 -0.11 3.63 10.90
CA SER A 74 -0.26 2.25 10.42
C SER A 74 0.06 1.21 11.50
N PHE A 75 -0.47 0.00 11.31
CA PHE A 75 -0.33 -1.12 12.24
C PHE A 75 0.10 -2.37 11.47
N LYS A 76 1.13 -3.07 11.97
CA LYS A 76 1.59 -4.33 11.38
C LYS A 76 0.68 -5.50 11.78
N VAL A 77 0.28 -6.30 10.81
CA VAL A 77 -0.44 -7.55 11.00
C VAL A 77 0.60 -8.66 11.23
N LYS A 78 1.02 -8.83 12.49
CA LYS A 78 2.16 -9.69 12.88
C LYS A 78 2.09 -11.13 12.32
N ASP A 79 0.91 -11.72 12.30
CA ASP A 79 0.72 -13.11 11.89
C ASP A 79 0.46 -13.29 10.38
N ALA A 80 0.30 -12.20 9.61
CA ALA A 80 0.07 -12.29 8.18
C ALA A 80 1.33 -12.79 7.45
N LYS A 81 2.54 -12.34 7.86
CA LYS A 81 3.83 -12.75 7.25
C LYS A 81 3.82 -12.68 5.71
N GLY A 82 3.28 -11.62 5.13
CA GLY A 82 3.14 -11.43 3.68
C GLY A 82 2.01 -12.24 3.03
N LYS A 83 1.20 -12.95 3.82
CA LYS A 83 0.03 -13.68 3.30
C LYS A 83 -1.19 -12.77 3.23
N PRO A 84 -2.10 -13.03 2.27
CA PRO A 84 -3.36 -12.31 2.18
C PRO A 84 -4.16 -12.35 3.48
N PHE A 85 -4.70 -11.19 3.84
CA PHE A 85 -5.68 -11.05 4.92
C PHE A 85 -6.89 -10.24 4.46
N ARG A 86 -7.91 -10.17 5.30
CA ARG A 86 -9.11 -9.35 5.08
C ARG A 86 -9.33 -8.42 6.25
N LEU A 87 -10.01 -7.32 5.98
CA LEU A 87 -10.51 -6.41 6.99
C LEU A 87 -12.01 -6.57 7.18
N GLY A 88 -12.41 -6.60 8.44
CA GLY A 88 -13.77 -6.44 8.92
C GLY A 88 -13.79 -5.44 10.07
N ILE A 89 -14.99 -5.00 10.44
CA ILE A 89 -15.19 -4.16 11.61
C ILE A 89 -16.42 -4.64 12.36
N ASP A 90 -16.35 -4.65 13.68
CA ASP A 90 -17.43 -5.17 14.53
C ASP A 90 -18.35 -4.06 15.08
N THR A 91 -19.30 -4.53 15.90
CA THR A 91 -20.10 -3.86 16.94
C THR A 91 -19.59 -2.59 17.62
N LYS A 92 -18.30 -2.59 17.90
CA LYS A 92 -17.64 -1.65 18.81
C LYS A 92 -16.52 -0.88 18.09
N ASP A 93 -16.57 -0.88 16.76
CA ASP A 93 -15.51 -0.35 15.88
C ASP A 93 -14.18 -1.07 16.03
N ASN A 94 -14.21 -2.34 16.47
CA ASN A 94 -13.00 -3.13 16.46
C ASN A 94 -12.70 -3.61 15.03
N ILE A 95 -11.48 -3.34 14.56
CA ILE A 95 -10.96 -3.83 13.29
C ILE A 95 -10.57 -5.30 13.46
N ILE A 96 -11.26 -6.17 12.73
CA ILE A 96 -11.03 -7.61 12.68
C ILE A 96 -10.21 -7.92 11.43
N VAL A 97 -9.15 -8.67 11.61
CA VAL A 97 -8.30 -9.18 10.53
C VAL A 97 -8.49 -10.68 10.39
N THR A 98 -8.94 -11.13 9.23
CA THR A 98 -9.05 -12.56 8.93
C THR A 98 -7.89 -12.98 8.06
N LEU A 99 -7.00 -13.83 8.59
CA LEU A 99 -5.89 -14.40 7.82
C LEU A 99 -6.38 -15.49 6.88
N GLN A 100 -5.61 -15.76 5.81
CA GLN A 100 -5.88 -16.87 4.90
C GLN A 100 -5.99 -18.24 5.61
N THR A 101 -5.30 -18.43 6.74
CA THR A 101 -5.39 -19.66 7.54
C THR A 101 -6.76 -19.86 8.23
N GLY A 102 -7.67 -18.90 8.10
CA GLY A 102 -8.96 -18.89 8.81
C GLY A 102 -8.86 -18.39 10.25
N LYS A 103 -7.66 -17.98 10.71
CA LYS A 103 -7.46 -17.37 12.02
C LYS A 103 -7.90 -15.89 11.97
N ASN A 104 -8.75 -15.49 12.90
CA ASN A 104 -9.13 -14.09 13.10
C ASN A 104 -8.25 -13.45 14.17
N ILE A 105 -7.86 -12.19 13.93
CA ILE A 105 -7.02 -11.37 14.82
C ILE A 105 -7.67 -10.01 14.93
N THR A 106 -7.99 -9.57 16.15
CA THR A 106 -8.46 -8.21 16.40
C THR A 106 -7.27 -7.28 16.53
N VAL A 107 -7.23 -6.19 15.74
CA VAL A 107 -6.06 -5.30 15.66
C VAL A 107 -6.32 -3.92 16.31
N TYR A 108 -7.56 -3.44 16.38
CA TYR A 108 -7.86 -2.12 16.94
C TYR A 108 -9.30 -1.99 17.45
N PRO A 109 -9.61 -1.14 18.45
CA PRO A 109 -8.71 -0.79 19.54
C PRO A 109 -8.34 -2.07 20.29
N PHE A 110 -7.05 -2.25 20.59
CA PHE A 110 -6.52 -3.48 21.18
C PHE A 110 -7.28 -3.92 22.44
N TYR A 111 -8.22 -4.85 22.29
CA TYR A 111 -8.80 -5.63 23.38
C TYR A 111 -8.29 -7.06 23.26
N ARG A 112 -7.44 -7.45 24.23
CA ARG A 112 -7.14 -8.86 24.52
C ARG A 112 -8.42 -9.48 25.09
N GLY A 113 -9.25 -10.01 24.21
CA GLY A 113 -10.47 -10.74 24.54
C GLY A 113 -10.93 -11.51 23.32
N GLU A 114 -11.25 -12.78 23.50
CA GLU A 114 -11.64 -13.71 22.44
C GLU A 114 -12.81 -13.15 21.62
N SER A 115 -12.60 -12.94 20.32
CA SER A 115 -13.69 -12.56 19.41
C SER A 115 -14.35 -13.82 18.84
N ASN A 116 -15.57 -14.12 19.28
CA ASN A 116 -16.44 -15.09 18.65
C ASN A 116 -17.14 -14.46 17.44
N ILE A 117 -16.57 -14.52 16.23
CA ILE A 117 -17.31 -14.24 14.98
C ILE A 117 -16.90 -15.17 13.83
N ALA A 118 -17.93 -15.84 13.30
CA ALA A 118 -18.15 -16.58 12.05
C ALA A 118 -16.95 -17.16 11.27
N ARG A 119 -16.85 -18.50 11.28
CA ARG A 119 -16.21 -19.30 10.22
C ARG A 119 -17.03 -19.18 8.93
N SER A 120 -16.45 -18.73 7.81
CA SER A 120 -16.92 -19.14 6.48
C SER A 120 -15.97 -18.77 5.33
N GLY A 121 -15.56 -19.80 4.59
CA GLY A 121 -15.67 -19.79 3.12
C GLY A 121 -14.48 -19.31 2.28
N LYS A 122 -14.23 -20.05 1.19
CA LYS A 122 -13.18 -19.88 0.17
C LYS A 122 -12.94 -18.42 -0.27
N ARG A 123 -11.66 -18.15 -0.62
CA ARG A 123 -11.06 -16.95 -1.25
C ARG A 123 -12.06 -16.00 -1.94
N LYS A 124 -12.73 -15.14 -1.18
CA LYS A 124 -13.47 -13.96 -1.67
C LYS A 124 -12.50 -12.80 -1.98
N GLU A 125 -12.82 -11.95 -2.93
CA GLU A 125 -12.00 -10.80 -3.32
C GLU A 125 -11.85 -9.77 -2.18
N PRO A 126 -10.92 -8.80 -2.29
CA PRO A 126 -10.86 -7.66 -1.37
C PRO A 126 -12.20 -6.93 -1.31
N ASN A 127 -12.57 -6.41 -0.13
CA ASN A 127 -13.78 -5.59 -0.04
C ASN A 127 -13.57 -4.29 -0.83
N THR A 128 -14.32 -4.12 -1.92
CA THR A 128 -14.29 -2.93 -2.80
C THR A 128 -15.39 -1.93 -2.47
N PHE A 129 -16.39 -2.33 -1.69
CA PHE A 129 -17.44 -1.44 -1.18
C PHE A 129 -17.65 -1.67 0.31
N PHE A 130 -18.03 -0.60 1.00
CA PHE A 130 -18.32 -0.64 2.42
C PHE A 130 -19.52 0.25 2.72
N ILE A 131 -20.44 -0.22 3.57
CA ILE A 131 -21.56 0.56 4.08
C ILE A 131 -21.39 0.68 5.58
N THR A 132 -21.29 1.91 6.06
CA THR A 132 -21.22 2.23 7.49
C THR A 132 -22.59 2.14 8.15
N ARG A 133 -22.63 2.16 9.49
CA ARG A 133 -23.89 2.12 10.25
C ARG A 133 -24.77 3.34 10.05
N ASN A 134 -24.18 4.49 9.76
CA ASN A 134 -24.91 5.70 9.38
C ASN A 134 -25.37 5.67 7.90
N HIS A 135 -25.39 4.50 7.27
CA HIS A 135 -25.83 4.27 5.88
C HIS A 135 -25.01 5.06 4.84
N GLN A 136 -23.77 5.43 5.17
CA GLN A 136 -22.86 5.99 4.19
C GLN A 136 -22.18 4.88 3.40
N LYS A 137 -22.16 5.05 2.09
CA LYS A 137 -21.56 4.11 1.16
C LYS A 137 -20.20 4.62 0.76
N PHE A 138 -19.21 3.75 0.83
CA PHE A 138 -17.85 3.98 0.37
C PHE A 138 -17.49 2.93 -0.68
N GLY A 139 -16.57 3.28 -1.59
CA GLY A 139 -16.08 2.34 -2.59
C GLY A 139 -14.66 2.64 -3.04
N ASN A 140 -13.89 1.58 -3.32
CA ASN A 140 -12.67 1.66 -4.10
C ASN A 140 -13.04 1.64 -5.58
N LEU A 141 -12.88 2.77 -6.27
CA LEU A 141 -13.30 2.93 -7.66
C LEU A 141 -12.15 2.93 -8.68
N ASP A 142 -10.90 2.84 -8.21
CA ASP A 142 -9.73 2.89 -9.08
C ASP A 142 -9.12 1.48 -9.22
N ARG A 143 -8.71 1.17 -10.45
CA ARG A 143 -8.31 -0.17 -10.90
C ARG A 143 -6.86 -0.48 -10.58
N PHE A 144 -6.01 0.55 -10.58
CA PHE A 144 -4.56 0.39 -10.47
C PHE A 144 -4.02 0.86 -9.13
N TYR A 145 -4.61 1.92 -8.58
CA TYR A 145 -4.24 2.45 -7.28
C TYR A 145 -5.50 2.57 -6.44
N PRO A 146 -5.57 1.97 -5.25
CA PRO A 146 -6.75 2.12 -4.42
C PRO A 146 -7.06 3.59 -4.16
N ALA A 147 -8.29 3.99 -4.47
CA ALA A 147 -8.81 5.31 -4.17
C ALA A 147 -10.17 5.14 -3.53
N ILE A 148 -10.30 5.55 -2.27
CA ILE A 148 -11.55 5.38 -1.52
C ILE A 148 -12.40 6.62 -1.71
N TRP A 149 -13.60 6.40 -2.23
CA TRP A 149 -14.61 7.43 -2.46
C TRP A 149 -15.75 7.26 -1.50
N LYS A 150 -16.27 8.37 -0.97
CA LYS A 150 -17.59 8.41 -0.36
C LYS A 150 -18.61 8.62 -1.48
N LEU A 151 -19.60 7.74 -1.53
CA LEU A 151 -20.61 7.63 -2.58
C LEU A 151 -21.99 8.08 -2.12
N SER A 152 -22.20 8.27 -0.80
CA SER A 152 -23.43 8.82 -0.26
C SER A 152 -23.41 10.35 -0.32
N GLY A 153 -24.46 10.95 -0.89
CA GLY A 153 -24.54 12.39 -1.10
C GLY A 153 -23.70 12.83 -2.31
N THR A 154 -22.97 13.93 -2.17
CA THR A 154 -22.01 14.37 -3.19
C THR A 154 -20.83 13.41 -3.21
N LYS A 155 -20.56 12.82 -4.37
CA LYS A 155 -19.43 11.91 -4.55
C LYS A 155 -18.11 12.65 -4.29
N GLU A 156 -17.38 12.23 -3.27
CA GLU A 156 -16.09 12.81 -2.91
C GLU A 156 -15.01 11.74 -2.82
N LYS A 157 -13.81 12.08 -3.28
CA LYS A 157 -12.63 11.22 -3.13
C LYS A 157 -12.01 11.54 -1.77
N ILE A 158 -11.93 10.54 -0.89
CA ILE A 158 -11.42 10.71 0.47
C ILE A 158 -9.97 10.28 0.54
N VAL A 159 -9.67 9.02 0.21
CA VAL A 159 -8.30 8.49 0.30
C VAL A 159 -7.72 8.36 -1.09
N GLU A 160 -6.59 9.02 -1.31
CA GLU A 160 -5.79 8.95 -2.51
C GLU A 160 -4.30 9.09 -2.16
N GLN A 161 -3.48 8.12 -2.56
CA GLN A 161 -2.05 8.21 -2.36
C GLN A 161 -1.44 9.26 -3.29
N GLY A 162 -0.49 10.03 -2.77
CA GLY A 162 0.28 10.98 -3.58
C GLY A 162 1.02 10.31 -4.74
N LEU A 163 1.31 11.09 -5.79
CA LEU A 163 1.99 10.62 -7.01
C LEU A 163 3.27 9.85 -6.70
N PHE A 164 4.05 10.32 -5.72
CA PHE A 164 5.29 9.66 -5.33
C PHE A 164 5.07 8.25 -4.80
N LEU A 165 4.09 8.03 -3.92
CA LEU A 165 3.76 6.69 -3.41
C LEU A 165 3.24 5.78 -4.53
N ARG A 166 2.46 6.32 -5.48
CA ARG A 166 2.01 5.57 -6.66
C ARG A 166 3.16 5.17 -7.59
N LEU A 167 4.19 6.00 -7.73
CA LEU A 167 5.40 5.66 -8.48
C LEU A 167 6.23 4.58 -7.78
N LEU A 168 6.18 4.55 -6.45
CA LEU A 168 6.84 3.54 -5.63
C LEU A 168 6.03 2.24 -5.48
N SER A 169 4.78 2.18 -5.91
CA SER A 169 4.02 0.94 -5.88
C SER A 169 4.34 0.03 -7.08
N PHE A 170 4.15 -1.27 -6.91
CA PHE A 170 4.14 -2.23 -7.99
C PHE A 170 2.81 -2.14 -8.76
N PRO A 171 2.81 -2.28 -10.10
CA PRO A 171 3.96 -2.58 -10.96
C PRO A 171 4.76 -1.33 -11.41
N SER A 172 4.34 -0.12 -11.06
CA SER A 172 4.94 1.15 -11.54
C SER A 172 6.44 1.24 -11.28
N MET A 173 6.90 0.71 -10.15
CA MET A 173 8.31 0.60 -9.82
C MET A 173 9.13 -0.15 -10.89
N ILE A 174 8.56 -1.17 -11.54
CA ILE A 174 9.22 -1.89 -12.65
C ILE A 174 9.50 -0.94 -13.81
N GLY A 175 8.54 -0.07 -14.15
CA GLY A 175 8.72 0.94 -15.19
C GLY A 175 9.82 1.95 -14.86
N VAL A 176 9.90 2.37 -13.60
CA VAL A 176 10.96 3.26 -13.09
C VAL A 176 12.34 2.61 -13.24
N VAL A 177 12.46 1.33 -12.84
CA VAL A 177 13.71 0.56 -12.96
C VAL A 177 14.10 0.35 -14.42
N LEU A 178 13.16 -0.06 -15.27
CA LEU A 178 13.42 -0.26 -16.70
C LEU A 178 13.89 1.03 -17.36
N THR A 179 13.27 2.16 -17.02
CA THR A 179 13.69 3.47 -17.51
C THR A 179 15.10 3.80 -17.04
N ALA A 180 15.43 3.55 -15.77
CA ALA A 180 16.79 3.75 -15.25
C ALA A 180 17.82 2.87 -15.98
N VAL A 181 17.50 1.60 -16.25
CA VAL A 181 18.33 0.65 -17.00
C VAL A 181 18.54 1.11 -18.44
N VAL A 182 17.48 1.51 -19.13
CA VAL A 182 17.55 2.03 -20.51
C VAL A 182 18.41 3.29 -20.56
N LEU A 183 18.27 4.21 -19.60
CA LEU A 183 19.12 5.41 -19.51
C LEU A 183 20.60 5.04 -19.31
N LYS A 184 20.92 4.04 -18.47
CA LYS A 184 22.30 3.54 -18.32
C LYS A 184 22.84 2.95 -19.61
N LEU A 185 22.02 2.20 -20.35
CA LEU A 185 22.41 1.61 -21.62
C LEU A 185 22.69 2.70 -22.67
N ILE A 186 21.83 3.73 -22.78
CA ILE A 186 22.03 4.86 -23.69
C ILE A 186 23.33 5.59 -23.36
N LEU A 187 23.60 5.86 -22.07
CA LEU A 187 24.85 6.47 -21.63
C LEU A 187 26.07 5.62 -21.97
N PHE A 188 26.00 4.31 -21.76
CA PHE A 188 27.07 3.38 -22.08
C PHE A 188 27.37 3.38 -23.59
N ILE A 189 26.34 3.29 -24.44
CA ILE A 189 26.49 3.34 -25.90
C ILE A 189 27.08 4.68 -26.33
N ALA A 190 26.60 5.80 -25.78
CA ALA A 190 27.12 7.14 -26.08
C ALA A 190 28.58 7.31 -25.67
N GLU A 191 28.98 6.81 -24.49
CA GLU A 191 30.38 6.85 -24.05
C GLU A 191 31.29 6.00 -24.95
N LYS A 192 30.84 4.81 -25.36
CA LYS A 192 31.59 3.92 -26.25
C LYS A 192 31.76 4.54 -27.64
N TRP A 193 30.70 5.11 -28.21
CA TRP A 193 30.73 5.83 -29.48
C TRP A 193 31.67 7.05 -29.45
N ARG A 194 31.64 7.82 -28.35
CA ARG A 194 32.52 8.99 -28.19
C ARG A 194 34.00 8.58 -28.16
N LYS A 195 34.36 7.50 -27.46
CA LYS A 195 35.74 6.99 -27.40
C LYS A 195 36.25 6.52 -28.77
N LEU A 196 35.40 5.87 -29.57
CA LEU A 196 35.75 5.46 -30.93
C LEU A 196 36.02 6.67 -31.84
N ARG A 197 35.29 7.77 -31.65
CA ARG A 197 35.42 8.99 -32.47
C ARG A 197 36.54 9.92 -32.00
N SER A 198 36.99 9.82 -30.74
CA SER A 198 38.12 10.60 -30.20
C SER A 198 39.48 9.89 -30.29
N GLY A 199 39.48 8.65 -30.78
CA GLY A 199 40.69 7.87 -31.10
C GLY A 199 41.08 7.90 -32.58
N MET A 200 40.37 8.72 -33.38
CA MET A 200 40.79 9.21 -34.70
C MET A 200 41.31 10.64 -34.56
#